data_AF-A0A558C4Z5-F1
#
_entry.id   AF-A0A558C4Z5-F1
#
_cell.length_a   1.000
_cell.length_b   1.000
_cell.length_c   1.000
_cell.angle_alpha   90.00
_cell.angle_beta   90.00
_cell.angle_gamma   90.00
#
_symmetry.space_group_name_H-M   'P 1'
#
loop_
_entity.id
_entity.type
_entity.pdbx_description
1 polymer ?
#
loop_
_entity_poly.entity_id
_entity_poly.type
_entity_poly.pdbx_seq_one_letter_code
_entity_poly.pdbx_strand_id
1 'polypeptide(L)'
;MTERSRPRSTGRRLGCRFRSAHLTPWSARSCGYVARKGTAMHVSIEPDVSACSMDDAGLVLLSERTGRLHRCNPTAAAMWTALLDHDGHSEPAAVAVAQRFGTDLARVRADLGALLTSLSRAGLVMVGQ
;
A
#
# COMPACT_ATOMS: atom_id res chain seq x y z
N MET A 1 -46.99 10.77 29.82
CA MET A 1 -46.38 9.49 30.22
C MET A 1 -46.91 8.46 29.22
N THR A 2 -46.25 8.18 28.10
CA THR A 2 -45.05 7.33 28.02
C THR A 2 -44.37 7.50 26.66
N GLU A 3 -43.05 7.58 26.73
CA GLU A 3 -42.04 7.57 25.66
C GLU A 3 -41.95 6.22 24.93
N ARG A 4 -41.52 6.24 23.65
CA ARG A 4 -40.88 5.17 22.83
C ARG A 4 -41.20 5.45 21.35
N SER A 5 -40.34 5.30 20.35
CA SER A 5 -38.93 4.94 20.25
C SER A 5 -38.53 5.28 18.82
N ARG A 6 -37.38 5.94 18.61
CA ARG A 6 -36.77 6.09 17.29
C ARG A 6 -36.16 4.75 16.84
N PRO A 7 -36.42 4.27 15.62
CA PRO A 7 -35.70 3.12 15.10
C PRO A 7 -34.29 3.48 14.62
N ARG A 8 -33.37 2.55 14.93
CA ARG A 8 -31.93 2.57 14.68
C ARG A 8 -31.60 2.55 13.19
N SER A 9 -30.57 3.31 12.83
CA SER A 9 -29.86 3.27 11.56
C SER A 9 -29.23 1.89 11.31
N THR A 10 -29.74 1.19 10.30
CA THR A 10 -29.17 -0.05 9.76
C THR A 10 -28.04 0.26 8.79
N GLY A 11 -26.93 -0.47 8.95
CA GLY A 11 -25.67 -0.30 8.25
C GLY A 11 -25.77 -0.55 6.74
N ARG A 12 -25.12 0.34 5.98
CA ARG A 12 -24.80 0.12 4.57
C ARG A 12 -23.58 -0.78 4.48
N ARG A 13 -23.78 -2.03 4.07
CA ARG A 13 -22.74 -2.86 3.48
C ARG A 13 -22.50 -2.38 2.05
N LEU A 14 -21.38 -1.72 1.81
CA LEU A 14 -20.89 -1.51 0.45
C LEU A 14 -20.08 -2.75 0.06
N GLY A 15 -20.77 -3.70 -0.57
CA GLY A 15 -20.13 -4.79 -1.30
C GLY A 15 -19.62 -4.27 -2.63
N CYS A 16 -18.34 -3.92 -2.70
CA CYS A 16 -17.69 -3.63 -3.97
C CYS A 16 -17.32 -4.94 -4.67
N ARG A 17 -18.24 -5.47 -5.49
CA ARG A 17 -17.89 -6.41 -6.57
C ARG A 17 -17.25 -5.61 -7.69
N PHE A 18 -15.92 -5.57 -7.75
CA PHE A 18 -15.22 -5.06 -8.91
C PHE A 18 -15.22 -6.14 -10.00
N ARG A 19 -15.99 -5.86 -11.06
CA ARG A 19 -16.18 -6.74 -12.21
C ARG A 19 -15.05 -6.45 -13.20
N SER A 20 -14.13 -7.39 -13.33
CA SER A 20 -13.14 -7.43 -14.41
C SER A 20 -13.83 -7.50 -15.77
N ALA A 21 -13.54 -6.57 -16.68
CA ALA A 21 -13.50 -6.80 -18.13
C ALA A 21 -12.95 -5.55 -18.84
N HIS A 22 -12.14 -5.81 -19.88
CA HIS A 22 -11.53 -4.86 -20.81
C HIS A 22 -10.14 -4.33 -20.43
N LEU A 23 -9.21 -5.27 -20.29
CA LEU A 23 -7.80 -5.02 -20.63
C LEU A 23 -7.70 -4.84 -22.15
N THR A 24 -7.45 -3.60 -22.60
CA THR A 24 -6.96 -3.33 -23.95
C THR A 24 -5.49 -3.78 -24.06
N PRO A 25 -5.05 -4.27 -25.22
CA PRO A 25 -3.65 -4.65 -25.44
C PRO A 25 -2.81 -3.37 -25.56
N TRP A 26 -2.23 -2.93 -24.45
CA TRP A 26 -1.27 -1.83 -24.43
C TRP A 26 -0.03 -2.23 -25.21
N SER A 27 0.18 -1.59 -26.35
CA SER A 27 1.27 -1.89 -27.27
C SER A 27 2.62 -1.74 -26.57
N ALA A 28 3.36 -2.83 -26.56
CA ALA A 28 4.79 -2.84 -26.35
C ALA A 28 5.48 -1.90 -27.36
N ARG A 29 6.16 -0.87 -26.84
CA ARG A 29 7.27 -0.21 -27.53
C ARG A 29 8.33 0.13 -26.49
N SER A 30 9.24 -0.84 -26.37
CA SER A 30 10.65 -0.75 -26.04
C SER A 30 11.15 0.56 -25.43
N CYS A 31 11.42 0.53 -24.13
CA CYS A 31 12.63 1.18 -23.60
C CYS A 31 13.43 0.07 -22.93
N GLY A 32 14.64 -0.18 -23.41
CA GLY A 32 15.54 -1.22 -22.92
C GLY A 32 15.95 -0.94 -21.48
N TYR A 33 15.12 -1.32 -20.52
CA TYR A 33 15.54 -1.43 -19.14
C TYR A 33 16.22 -2.79 -18.99
N VAL A 34 17.55 -2.79 -19.03
CA VAL A 34 18.33 -3.95 -18.58
C VAL A 34 18.00 -4.10 -17.10
N ALA A 35 17.06 -4.97 -16.79
CA ALA A 35 16.74 -5.38 -15.44
C ALA A 35 18.02 -6.02 -14.87
N ARG A 36 18.87 -5.20 -14.23
CA ARG A 36 19.69 -5.70 -13.12
C ARG A 36 18.67 -6.42 -12.25
N LYS A 37 18.89 -7.72 -12.01
CA LYS A 37 18.09 -8.53 -11.09
C LYS A 37 17.97 -7.70 -9.80
N GLY A 38 16.90 -6.93 -9.67
CA GLY A 38 16.57 -6.25 -8.44
C GLY A 38 16.32 -7.41 -7.51
N THR A 39 17.20 -7.59 -6.54
CA THR A 39 17.01 -8.55 -5.45
C THR A 39 15.56 -8.41 -5.02
N ALA A 40 14.79 -9.50 -5.21
CA ALA A 40 13.36 -9.50 -4.98
C ALA A 40 13.13 -9.33 -3.48
N MET A 41 13.11 -8.09 -3.01
CA MET A 41 12.91 -7.78 -1.61
C MET A 41 11.49 -8.17 -1.26
N HIS A 42 11.35 -9.11 -0.34
CA HIS A 42 10.07 -9.50 0.22
C HIS A 42 9.91 -8.79 1.56
N VAL A 43 8.80 -8.09 1.74
CA VAL A 43 8.53 -7.29 2.92
C VAL A 43 7.48 -7.98 3.75
N SER A 44 7.82 -8.31 4.99
CA SER A 44 6.88 -8.82 5.98
C SER A 44 6.50 -7.70 6.94
N ILE A 45 5.19 -7.52 7.16
CA ILE A 45 4.69 -6.56 8.14
C ILE A 45 4.74 -7.23 9.52
N GLU A 46 5.23 -6.50 10.52
CA GLU A 46 5.25 -7.01 11.89
C GLU A 46 3.81 -7.24 12.39
N PRO A 47 3.54 -8.33 13.12
CA PRO A 47 2.17 -8.70 13.50
C PRO A 47 1.49 -7.68 14.40
N ASP A 48 2.27 -6.90 15.16
CA ASP A 48 1.80 -5.85 16.06
C ASP A 48 1.64 -4.49 15.36
N VAL A 49 1.48 -4.47 14.03
CA VAL A 49 1.33 -3.23 13.25
C VAL A 49 -0.09 -3.12 12.71
N SER A 50 -0.78 -2.09 13.19
CA SER A 50 -2.11 -1.71 12.72
C SER A 50 -2.01 -0.57 11.69
N ALA A 51 -2.68 -0.73 10.55
CA ALA A 51 -2.72 0.25 9.47
C ALA A 51 -4.10 0.89 9.35
N CYS A 52 -4.16 2.22 9.29
CA CYS A 52 -5.40 2.98 9.14
C CYS A 52 -5.26 4.02 8.03
N SER A 53 -6.05 3.88 6.97
CA SER A 53 -6.16 4.87 5.90
C SER A 53 -6.99 6.06 6.35
N MET A 54 -6.54 7.27 6.01
CA MET A 54 -7.25 8.53 6.27
C MET A 54 -7.98 9.02 5.01
N ASP A 55 -9.01 9.85 5.20
CA ASP A 55 -9.81 10.42 4.10
C ASP A 55 -8.97 11.31 3.15
N ASP A 56 -7.90 11.95 3.65
CA ASP A 56 -6.97 12.79 2.88
C ASP A 56 -5.96 11.97 2.03
N ALA A 57 -6.27 10.71 1.73
CA ALA A 57 -5.36 9.74 1.13
C ALA A 57 -4.08 9.45 1.94
N GLY A 58 -4.00 9.92 3.18
CA GLY A 58 -2.91 9.61 4.11
C GLY A 58 -3.02 8.21 4.69
N LEU A 59 -1.93 7.71 5.27
CA LEU A 59 -1.90 6.44 5.99
C LEU A 59 -1.27 6.66 7.36
N VAL A 60 -1.81 5.98 8.36
CA VAL A 60 -1.24 5.93 9.70
C VAL A 60 -0.91 4.49 10.04
N LEU A 61 0.34 4.23 10.43
CA LEU A 61 0.80 2.95 10.95
C LEU A 61 1.02 3.08 12.45
N LEU A 62 0.41 2.20 13.23
CA LEU A 62 0.57 2.12 14.67
C LEU A 62 1.38 0.85 14.99
N SER A 63 2.53 1.01 15.65
CA SER A 63 3.19 -0.10 16.32
C SER A 63 2.57 -0.30 17.69
N GLU A 64 1.83 -1.38 17.88
CA GLU A 64 1.20 -1.70 19.16
C GLU A 64 2.25 -2.07 20.22
N ARG A 65 3.34 -2.71 19.80
CA ARG A 65 4.47 -3.04 20.67
C ARG A 65 5.14 -1.81 21.30
N THR A 66 5.23 -0.71 20.57
CA THR A 66 5.93 0.51 21.04
C THR A 66 4.98 1.68 21.34
N GLY A 67 3.70 1.57 20.98
CA GLY A 67 2.71 2.65 21.03
C GLY A 67 3.00 3.80 20.06
N ARG A 68 3.93 3.63 19.11
CA ARG A 68 4.36 4.72 18.22
C ARG A 68 3.50 4.76 16.96
N LEU A 69 3.10 5.97 16.61
CA LEU A 69 2.28 6.27 15.46
C LEU A 69 3.13 6.93 14.37
N HIS A 70 3.08 6.38 13.17
CA HIS A 70 3.82 6.81 12.00
C HIS A 70 2.84 7.26 10.93
N ARG A 71 2.82 8.57 10.65
CA ARG A 71 2.01 9.14 9.58
C ARG A 71 2.79 9.10 8.26
N CYS A 72 2.22 8.44 7.28
CA CYS A 72 2.70 8.34 5.92
C CYS A 72 1.97 9.35 5.03
N ASN A 73 2.71 9.92 4.07
CA ASN A 73 2.14 10.78 3.05
C ASN A 73 1.29 9.95 2.04
N PRO A 74 0.51 10.59 1.15
CA PRO A 74 -0.36 9.85 0.23
C PRO A 74 0.38 8.93 -0.75
N THR A 75 1.58 9.30 -1.18
CA THR A 75 2.42 8.45 -2.03
C THR A 75 2.86 7.18 -1.29
N ALA A 76 3.30 7.32 -0.03
CA ALA A 76 3.68 6.22 0.83
C ALA A 76 2.48 5.34 1.20
N ALA A 77 1.29 5.94 1.37
CA ALA A 77 0.04 5.21 1.54
C ALA A 77 -0.24 4.31 0.33
N ALA A 78 -0.12 4.85 -0.89
CA ALA A 78 -0.31 4.07 -2.11
C ALA A 78 0.76 2.98 -2.29
N MET A 79 2.02 3.26 -1.94
CA MET A 79 3.11 2.26 -1.93
C MET A 79 2.84 1.14 -0.93
N TRP A 80 2.35 1.48 0.27
CA TRP A 80 1.97 0.51 1.29
C TRP A 80 0.82 -0.40 0.81
N THR A 81 -0.24 0.19 0.24
CA THR A 81 -1.34 -0.59 -0.35
C THR A 81 -0.85 -1.50 -1.47
N ALA A 82 0.01 -1.00 -2.37
CA ALA A 82 0.57 -1.83 -3.43
C ALA A 82 1.43 -2.98 -2.89
N LEU A 83 2.17 -2.79 -1.81
CA LEU A 83 2.89 -3.88 -1.15
C LEU A 83 1.92 -4.94 -0.61
N LEU A 84 0.84 -4.54 0.04
CA LEU A 84 -0.19 -5.46 0.54
C LEU A 84 -0.88 -6.23 -0.60
N ASP A 85 -1.21 -5.55 -1.70
CA ASP A 85 -1.87 -6.16 -2.86
C ASP A 85 -0.97 -7.18 -3.60
N HIS A 86 0.35 -7.11 -3.36
CA HIS A 86 1.35 -7.98 -3.95
C HIS A 86 2.07 -8.85 -2.92
N ASP A 87 1.43 -9.17 -1.80
CA ASP A 87 1.96 -10.09 -0.77
C ASP A 87 3.38 -9.70 -0.29
N GLY A 88 3.67 -8.41 -0.20
CA GLY A 88 4.98 -7.90 0.25
C GLY A 88 6.07 -7.89 -0.82
N HIS A 89 5.79 -8.28 -2.06
CA HIS A 89 6.78 -8.23 -3.14
C HIS A 89 7.04 -6.78 -3.61
N SER A 90 8.24 -6.26 -3.34
CA SER A 90 8.57 -4.86 -3.61
C SER A 90 8.57 -4.49 -5.10
N GLU A 91 9.02 -5.42 -5.94
CA GLU A 91 9.19 -5.18 -7.38
C GLU A 91 7.85 -5.03 -8.12
N PRO A 92 6.91 -5.99 -8.04
CA PRO A 92 5.58 -5.80 -8.64
C PRO A 92 4.83 -4.61 -8.02
N ALA A 93 4.99 -4.35 -6.71
CA ALA A 93 4.43 -3.17 -6.07
C ALA A 93 4.97 -1.86 -6.66
N ALA A 94 6.28 -1.77 -6.90
CA ALA A 94 6.90 -0.60 -7.53
C ALA A 94 6.38 -0.38 -8.96
N VAL A 95 6.22 -1.46 -9.73
CA VAL A 95 5.64 -1.40 -11.08
C VAL A 95 4.19 -0.90 -11.03
N ALA A 96 3.36 -1.41 -10.13
CA ALA A 96 1.98 -0.99 -9.98
C ALA A 96 1.86 0.50 -9.60
N VAL A 97 2.70 0.98 -8.68
CA VAL A 97 2.75 2.40 -8.28
C VAL A 97 3.22 3.28 -9.44
N ALA A 98 4.31 2.90 -10.14
CA ALA A 98 4.81 3.65 -11.29
C ALA A 98 3.74 3.82 -12.38
N GLN A 99 2.99 2.76 -12.67
CA GLN A 99 1.88 2.79 -13.63
C GLN A 99 0.73 3.67 -13.14
N ARG A 100 0.33 3.54 -11.86
CA ARG A 100 -0.79 4.31 -11.29
C ARG A 100 -0.54 5.82 -11.28
N PHE A 101 0.70 6.23 -11.02
CA PHE A 101 1.08 7.65 -10.92
C PHE A 101 1.75 8.20 -12.19
N GLY A 102 1.96 7.39 -13.23
CA GLY A 102 2.65 7.80 -14.45
C GLY A 102 4.08 8.30 -14.22
N THR A 103 4.79 7.72 -13.24
CA THR A 103 6.13 8.14 -12.81
C THR A 103 7.18 7.10 -13.22
N ASP A 104 8.44 7.54 -13.33
CA ASP A 104 9.58 6.67 -13.60
C ASP A 104 9.74 5.55 -12.55
N LEU A 105 9.89 4.31 -13.02
CA LEU A 105 10.00 3.13 -12.16
C LEU A 105 11.26 3.14 -11.30
N ALA A 106 12.39 3.65 -11.81
CA ALA A 106 13.62 3.70 -11.03
C ALA A 106 13.48 4.68 -9.86
N ARG A 107 12.78 5.80 -10.06
CA ARG A 107 12.42 6.73 -8.99
C ARG A 107 11.50 6.07 -7.95
N VAL A 108 10.46 5.38 -8.40
CA VAL A 108 9.53 4.67 -7.49
C VAL A 108 10.25 3.58 -6.68
N ARG A 109 11.18 2.83 -7.29
CA ARG A 109 11.99 1.83 -6.57
C ARG A 109 12.87 2.49 -5.50
N ALA A 110 13.49 3.61 -5.80
CA ALA A 110 14.30 4.35 -4.83
C ALA A 110 13.45 4.87 -3.66
N ASP A 111 12.28 5.45 -3.96
CA ASP A 111 11.36 5.97 -2.96
C ASP A 111 10.77 4.83 -2.10
N LEU A 112 10.40 3.71 -2.72
CA LEU A 112 9.92 2.51 -2.02
C LEU A 112 11.02 1.93 -1.12
N GLY A 113 12.25 1.86 -1.60
CA GLY A 113 13.41 1.41 -0.80
C GLY A 113 13.66 2.32 0.41
N ALA A 114 13.56 3.63 0.24
CA ALA A 114 13.69 4.60 1.32
C ALA A 114 12.55 4.47 2.36
N LEU A 115 11.31 4.29 1.89
CA LEU A 115 10.15 4.04 2.74
C LEU A 115 10.35 2.77 3.57
N LEU A 116 10.68 1.65 2.92
CA LEU A 116 10.92 0.36 3.60
C LEU A 116 12.07 0.43 4.61
N THR A 117 13.14 1.13 4.28
CA THR A 117 14.25 1.37 5.21
C THR A 117 13.79 2.16 6.43
N SER A 118 12.98 3.21 6.24
CA SER A 118 12.43 4.01 7.33
C SER A 118 11.48 3.20 8.22
N LEU A 119 10.60 2.41 7.62
CA LEU A 119 9.64 1.56 8.34
C LEU A 119 10.35 0.42 9.08
N SER A 120 11.39 -0.15 8.49
CA SER A 120 12.20 -1.18 9.14
C SER A 120 12.96 -0.65 10.35
N ARG A 121 13.54 0.56 10.24
CA ARG A 121 14.16 1.26 11.39
C ARG A 121 13.16 1.59 12.49
N ALA A 122 11.89 1.81 12.14
CA ALA A 122 10.81 2.00 13.10
C ALA A 122 10.32 0.67 13.72
N GLY A 123 10.79 -0.48 13.24
CA GLY A 123 10.35 -1.80 13.68
C GLY A 123 8.91 -2.12 13.25
N LEU A 124 8.47 -1.56 12.11
CA LEU A 124 7.14 -1.79 11.55
C LEU A 124 7.13 -2.89 10.47
N VAL A 125 8.25 -3.07 9.79
CA VAL A 125 8.39 -4.08 8.73
C VAL A 125 9.76 -4.73 8.80
N MET A 126 9.82 -5.97 8.34
CA MET A 126 11.05 -6.71 8.10
C MET A 126 11.25 -6.86 6.60
N VAL A 127 12.43 -6.46 6.11
CA VAL A 127 12.80 -6.65 4.71
C VAL A 127 13.62 -7.93 4.59
N GLY A 128 13.00 -8.96 4.03
CA GLY A 128 13.64 -10.21 3.61
C GLY A 128 14.25 -10.08 2.21
N GLN A 129 15.33 -10.83 1.98
CA GLN A 129 16.04 -10.89 0.69
C GLN A 129 15.72 -12.18 -0.06
#